data_AF-A0A5B8V562-F1
#
_entry.id   AF-A0A5B8V562-F1
#
_cell.length_a   1.000
_cell.length_b   1.000
_cell.length_c   1.000
_cell.angle_alpha   90.00
_cell.angle_beta   90.00
_cell.angle_gamma   90.00
#
_symmetry.space_group_name_H-M   'P 1'
#
loop_
_entity.id
_entity.type
_entity.pdbx_description
1 polymer ?
#
loop_
_entity_poly.entity_id
_entity_poly.type
_entity_poly.pdbx_seq_one_letter_code
_entity_poly.pdbx_strand_id
1 'polypeptide(L)'
;MKIAHLILAHNQPDQLTRLITRLSHKDADCFIHIDAKTSLEAFKKISQLQNVFIIDKRVKITWGSYSIVQATLNGLSNIIASNKNYDYINLLSGQDYPLKAAVEIHQFLRERKGKLFMEYYSIEQEWKEAIPRIKKYHLTDYNIPGKHKLERLINTIFPSRKMPQKLIPVGRSQWFTITLESAKYIISYLKKNPDVSQFFRLTWAPDEMIFQTILYSSPFNAAMVNNNLRYIDWSEGKASPKTFTINDLETLQGSGKLFARKFNADNDEKILTALDELTMSIV
;
A
#
# COMPACT_ATOMS: atom_id res chain seq x y z
N MET A 1 20.09 -9.41 -3.73
CA MET A 1 19.02 -8.62 -3.08
C MET A 1 17.73 -9.34 -3.35
N LYS A 2 16.92 -9.59 -2.32
CA LYS A 2 15.63 -10.28 -2.45
C LYS A 2 14.46 -9.37 -2.09
N ILE A 3 13.39 -9.38 -2.89
CA ILE A 3 12.21 -8.51 -2.72
C ILE A 3 10.97 -9.36 -2.45
N ALA A 4 10.16 -8.97 -1.47
CA ALA A 4 8.80 -9.46 -1.29
C ALA A 4 7.80 -8.42 -1.80
N HIS A 5 7.02 -8.75 -2.83
CA HIS A 5 5.91 -7.92 -3.28
C HIS A 5 4.65 -8.30 -2.49
N LEU A 6 4.16 -7.39 -1.64
CA LEU A 6 2.88 -7.56 -0.96
C LEU A 6 1.79 -6.92 -1.81
N ILE A 7 0.89 -7.72 -2.36
CA ILE A 7 -0.15 -7.23 -3.27
C ILE A 7 -1.53 -7.40 -2.63
N LEU A 8 -2.27 -6.29 -2.47
CA LEU A 8 -3.66 -6.29 -2.02
C LEU A 8 -4.60 -6.25 -3.25
N ALA A 9 -5.41 -7.28 -3.45
CA ALA A 9 -6.28 -7.39 -4.62
C ALA A 9 -7.71 -7.79 -4.24
N HIS A 10 -8.68 -7.42 -5.07
CA HIS A 10 -10.09 -7.71 -4.86
C HIS A 10 -10.85 -8.06 -6.14
N ASN A 11 -10.27 -7.85 -7.32
CA ASN A 11 -10.85 -8.11 -8.64
C ASN A 11 -9.73 -8.32 -9.69
N GLN A 12 -10.15 -8.49 -10.97
CA GLN A 12 -9.28 -8.58 -12.15
C GLN A 12 -8.13 -9.60 -12.04
N PRO A 13 -8.44 -10.91 -11.93
CA PRO A 13 -7.42 -11.94 -11.77
C PRO A 13 -6.44 -12.01 -12.93
N ASP A 14 -6.86 -11.70 -14.16
CA ASP A 14 -5.97 -11.72 -15.33
C ASP A 14 -4.97 -10.55 -15.29
N GLN A 15 -5.42 -9.32 -14.97
CA GLN A 15 -4.53 -8.19 -14.74
C GLN A 15 -3.54 -8.47 -13.59
N LEU A 16 -4.02 -9.09 -12.50
CA LEU A 16 -3.15 -9.47 -11.39
C LEU A 16 -2.11 -10.53 -11.81
N THR A 17 -2.51 -11.52 -12.61
CA THR A 17 -1.60 -12.53 -13.18
C THR A 17 -0.53 -11.86 -14.04
N ARG A 18 -0.92 -10.89 -14.85
CA ARG A 18 -0.04 -10.07 -15.69
C ARG A 18 0.97 -9.27 -14.85
N LEU A 19 0.48 -8.57 -13.81
CA LEU A 19 1.32 -7.86 -12.84
C LEU A 19 2.35 -8.80 -12.20
N ILE A 20 1.92 -9.95 -11.68
CA ILE A 20 2.81 -10.93 -11.04
C ILE A 20 3.89 -11.41 -12.01
N THR A 21 3.51 -11.67 -13.27
CA THR A 21 4.45 -12.10 -14.32
C THR A 21 5.50 -11.02 -14.59
N ARG A 22 5.10 -9.75 -14.63
CA ARG A 22 6.01 -8.61 -14.82
C ARG A 22 6.97 -8.37 -13.65
N LEU A 23 6.58 -8.80 -12.45
CA LEU A 23 7.43 -8.76 -11.25
C LEU A 23 8.30 -10.01 -11.08
N SER A 24 8.12 -11.02 -11.94
CA SER A 24 8.85 -12.28 -11.83
C SER A 24 10.35 -12.06 -11.93
N HIS A 25 11.07 -12.58 -10.94
CA HIS A 25 12.53 -12.53 -10.85
C HIS A 25 12.99 -13.65 -9.91
N LYS A 26 14.19 -14.20 -10.12
CA LYS A 26 14.74 -15.27 -9.27
C LYS A 26 14.85 -14.90 -7.78
N ASP A 27 15.02 -13.59 -7.52
CA ASP A 27 15.12 -13.01 -6.18
C ASP A 27 13.85 -12.23 -5.79
N ALA A 28 12.69 -12.58 -6.34
CA ALA A 28 11.40 -11.99 -5.96
C ALA A 28 10.39 -13.05 -5.55
N ASP A 29 9.60 -12.74 -4.52
CA ASP A 29 8.41 -13.51 -4.15
C ASP A 29 7.20 -12.56 -4.07
N CYS A 30 6.01 -13.06 -4.39
CA CYS A 30 4.76 -12.30 -4.33
C CYS A 30 3.84 -12.88 -3.25
N PHE A 31 3.45 -12.06 -2.27
CA PHE A 31 2.49 -12.38 -1.23
C PHE A 31 1.18 -11.67 -1.54
N ILE A 32 0.11 -12.44 -1.75
CA ILE A 32 -1.14 -11.91 -2.29
C ILE A 32 -2.23 -11.99 -1.23
N HIS A 33 -2.74 -10.84 -0.83
CA HIS A 33 -3.97 -10.75 -0.06
C HIS A 33 -5.13 -10.54 -1.03
N ILE A 34 -6.04 -11.50 -1.08
CA ILE A 34 -7.32 -11.34 -1.76
C ILE A 34 -8.37 -10.90 -0.73
N ASP A 35 -9.12 -9.84 -1.02
CA ASP A 35 -10.22 -9.39 -0.15
C ASP A 35 -11.13 -10.57 0.20
N ALA A 36 -11.48 -10.70 1.49
CA ALA A 36 -12.36 -11.78 1.95
C ALA A 36 -13.81 -11.66 1.41
N LYS A 37 -14.17 -10.52 0.81
CA LYS A 37 -15.41 -10.35 0.04
C LYS A 37 -15.38 -11.06 -1.31
N THR A 38 -14.19 -11.38 -1.83
CA THR A 38 -13.99 -11.97 -3.15
C THR A 38 -13.74 -13.48 -3.03
N SER A 39 -14.36 -14.27 -3.92
CA SER A 39 -14.11 -15.71 -4.02
C SER A 39 -12.69 -15.99 -4.50
N LEU A 40 -12.02 -16.98 -3.88
CA LEU A 40 -10.68 -17.42 -4.29
C LEU A 40 -10.70 -18.23 -5.59
N GLU A 41 -11.85 -18.78 -6.01
CA GLU A 41 -11.95 -19.58 -7.23
C GLU A 41 -11.50 -18.79 -8.47
N ALA A 42 -11.82 -17.49 -8.53
CA ALA A 42 -11.38 -16.60 -9.60
C ALA A 42 -9.84 -16.42 -9.65
N PHE A 43 -9.14 -16.69 -8.55
CA PHE A 43 -7.69 -16.49 -8.39
C PHE A 43 -6.93 -17.82 -8.33
N LYS A 44 -7.59 -18.96 -8.58
CA LYS A 44 -6.99 -20.30 -8.44
C LYS A 44 -5.72 -20.48 -9.29
N LYS A 45 -5.71 -19.96 -10.52
CA LYS A 45 -4.52 -20.00 -11.40
C LYS A 45 -3.32 -19.27 -10.80
N ILE A 46 -3.55 -18.16 -10.09
CA ILE A 46 -2.47 -17.37 -9.48
C ILE A 46 -1.79 -18.14 -8.36
N SER A 47 -2.55 -18.93 -7.59
CA SER A 47 -1.99 -19.77 -6.53
C SER A 47 -1.05 -20.88 -7.03
N GLN A 48 -1.08 -21.18 -8.34
CA GLN A 48 -0.24 -22.20 -8.97
C GLN A 48 1.07 -21.63 -9.55
N LEU A 49 1.22 -20.30 -9.54
CA LEU A 49 2.44 -19.65 -10.03
C LEU A 49 3.60 -19.85 -9.06
N GLN A 50 4.81 -20.00 -9.60
CA GLN A 50 6.02 -20.11 -8.79
C GLN A 50 6.28 -18.82 -8.02
N ASN A 51 6.78 -18.95 -6.78
CA ASN A 51 7.12 -17.83 -5.90
C ASN A 51 5.91 -16.92 -5.56
N VAL A 52 4.68 -17.46 -5.66
CA VAL A 52 3.44 -16.80 -5.24
C VAL A 52 2.86 -17.48 -4.01
N PHE A 53 2.49 -16.67 -3.01
CA PHE A 53 1.95 -17.13 -1.74
C PHE A 53 0.64 -16.39 -1.45
N ILE A 54 -0.47 -17.12 -1.38
CA ILE A 54 -1.76 -16.54 -0.99
C ILE A 54 -1.81 -16.40 0.54
N ILE A 55 -2.23 -15.23 1.02
CA ILE A 55 -2.38 -14.95 2.45
C ILE A 55 -3.71 -15.52 2.96
N ASP A 56 -3.64 -16.51 3.84
CA ASP A 56 -4.82 -17.19 4.40
C ASP A 56 -5.67 -16.27 5.29
N LYS A 57 -5.01 -15.41 6.08
CA LYS A 57 -5.68 -14.46 6.99
C LYS A 57 -6.25 -13.27 6.22
N ARG A 58 -7.26 -13.54 5.39
CA ARG A 58 -7.96 -12.54 4.57
C ARG A 58 -8.82 -11.60 5.42
N VAL A 59 -9.04 -10.40 4.92
CA VAL A 59 -9.79 -9.33 5.60
C VAL A 59 -10.85 -8.84 4.65
N LYS A 60 -12.07 -8.59 5.15
CA LYS A 60 -13.13 -7.93 4.38
C LYS A 60 -12.80 -6.45 4.32
N ILE A 61 -12.27 -5.97 3.19
CA ILE A 61 -11.75 -4.60 3.11
C ILE A 61 -12.90 -3.62 2.86
N THR A 62 -12.94 -2.57 3.66
CA THR A 62 -13.79 -1.38 3.46
C THR A 62 -12.88 -0.20 3.20
N TRP A 63 -13.13 0.52 2.11
CA TRP A 63 -12.30 1.65 1.72
C TRP A 63 -12.30 2.76 2.78
N GLY A 64 -11.13 3.34 3.04
CA GLY A 64 -10.92 4.37 4.05
C GLY A 64 -10.99 3.86 5.50
N SER A 65 -11.02 2.55 5.71
CA SER A 65 -11.18 1.92 7.02
C SER A 65 -9.88 1.22 7.47
N TYR A 66 -9.77 0.88 8.76
CA TYR A 66 -8.59 0.16 9.31
C TYR A 66 -8.43 -1.25 8.72
N SER A 67 -9.44 -1.78 8.05
CA SER A 67 -9.37 -3.08 7.37
C SER A 67 -8.21 -3.16 6.35
N ILE A 68 -7.86 -2.07 5.67
CA ILE A 68 -6.70 -2.01 4.75
C ILE A 68 -5.39 -2.14 5.53
N VAL A 69 -5.28 -1.44 6.66
CA VAL A 69 -4.14 -1.57 7.59
C VAL A 69 -4.02 -3.01 8.07
N GLN A 70 -5.13 -3.62 8.48
CA GLN A 70 -5.13 -5.00 8.96
C GLN A 70 -4.73 -6.01 7.87
N ALA A 71 -5.18 -5.82 6.63
CA ALA A 71 -4.78 -6.64 5.49
C ALA A 71 -3.26 -6.53 5.24
N THR A 72 -2.74 -5.30 5.28
CA THR A 72 -1.30 -5.02 5.15
C THR A 72 -0.51 -5.68 6.28
N LEU A 73 -0.93 -5.54 7.54
CA LEU A 73 -0.27 -6.15 8.69
C LEU A 73 -0.26 -7.68 8.62
N ASN A 74 -1.35 -8.30 8.14
CA ASN A 74 -1.41 -9.74 7.92
C ASN A 74 -0.41 -10.18 6.84
N GLY A 75 -0.26 -9.38 5.77
CA GLY A 75 0.76 -9.61 4.74
C GLY A 75 2.18 -9.47 5.24
N LEU A 76 2.49 -8.40 5.96
CA LEU A 76 3.80 -8.22 6.60
C LEU A 76 4.13 -9.38 7.54
N SER A 77 3.15 -9.84 8.33
CA SER A 77 3.32 -10.98 9.24
C SER A 77 3.60 -12.28 8.48
N ASN A 78 2.94 -12.54 7.34
CA ASN A 78 3.21 -13.71 6.50
C ASN A 78 4.61 -13.67 5.90
N ILE A 79 5.05 -12.50 5.41
CA ILE A 79 6.40 -12.30 4.89
C ILE A 79 7.44 -12.59 5.98
N ILE A 80 7.25 -12.04 7.18
CA ILE A 80 8.14 -12.27 8.32
C ILE A 80 8.16 -13.75 8.72
N ALA A 81 6.99 -14.41 8.76
CA ALA A 81 6.86 -15.82 9.14
C ALA A 81 7.43 -16.80 8.10
N SER A 82 7.66 -16.36 6.86
CA SER A 82 8.26 -17.21 5.81
C SER A 82 9.72 -17.57 6.08
N ASN A 83 10.38 -16.89 7.05
CA ASN A 83 11.80 -17.05 7.40
C ASN A 83 12.78 -16.86 6.22
N LYS A 84 12.30 -16.30 5.09
CA LYS A 84 13.15 -15.89 3.98
C LYS A 84 13.75 -14.51 4.28
N ASN A 85 15.02 -14.35 3.95
CA ASN A 85 15.73 -13.07 4.11
C ASN A 85 15.41 -12.15 2.93
N TYR A 86 14.44 -11.26 3.11
CA TYR A 86 14.13 -10.18 2.16
C TYR A 86 14.89 -8.90 2.55
N ASP A 87 15.44 -8.22 1.56
CA ASP A 87 15.99 -6.87 1.74
C ASP A 87 14.86 -5.82 1.75
N TYR A 88 13.84 -6.03 0.93
CA TYR A 88 12.73 -5.10 0.74
C TYR A 88 11.36 -5.79 0.71
N ILE A 89 10.36 -5.08 1.23
CA ILE A 89 8.94 -5.36 1.06
C ILE A 89 8.31 -4.21 0.28
N ASN A 90 7.68 -4.54 -0.84
CA ASN A 90 7.07 -3.59 -1.76
C ASN A 90 5.55 -3.75 -1.75
N LEU A 91 4.81 -2.77 -1.20
CA LEU A 91 3.35 -2.81 -1.14
C LEU A 91 2.73 -2.28 -2.43
N LEU A 92 1.83 -3.06 -3.03
CA LEU A 92 1.10 -2.76 -4.27
C LEU A 92 -0.38 -3.14 -4.13
N SER A 93 -1.25 -2.59 -4.96
CA SER A 93 -2.55 -3.20 -5.23
C SER A 93 -2.54 -3.99 -6.53
N GLY A 94 -3.57 -4.81 -6.76
CA GLY A 94 -3.78 -5.45 -8.07
C GLY A 94 -4.03 -4.49 -9.25
N GLN A 95 -4.05 -3.18 -9.00
CA GLN A 95 -4.24 -2.11 -10.00
C GLN A 95 -3.01 -1.22 -10.17
N ASP A 96 -1.92 -1.55 -9.47
CA ASP A 96 -0.60 -0.98 -9.73
C ASP A 96 0.07 -1.75 -10.87
N TYR A 97 0.96 -1.10 -11.61
CA TYR A 97 1.74 -1.76 -12.67
C TYR A 97 3.19 -1.25 -12.70
N PRO A 98 4.19 -2.12 -12.92
CA PRO A 98 5.57 -1.69 -13.04
C PRO A 98 5.80 -0.95 -14.36
N LEU A 99 6.50 0.19 -14.26
CA LEU A 99 6.98 0.99 -15.40
C LEU A 99 8.40 0.62 -15.83
N LYS A 100 9.08 -0.21 -15.02
CA LYS A 100 10.45 -0.67 -15.22
C LYS A 100 10.51 -2.19 -15.16
N ALA A 101 11.50 -2.79 -15.83
CA ALA A 101 11.71 -4.23 -15.76
C ALA A 101 12.06 -4.66 -14.32
N ALA A 102 11.76 -5.91 -13.97
CA ALA A 102 12.06 -6.42 -12.63
C ALA A 102 13.55 -6.27 -12.27
N VAL A 103 14.46 -6.49 -13.23
CA VAL A 103 15.91 -6.32 -13.05
C VAL A 103 16.31 -4.88 -12.70
N GLU A 104 15.71 -3.88 -13.36
CA GLU A 104 15.93 -2.47 -13.09
C GLU A 104 15.43 -2.07 -11.69
N ILE A 105 14.26 -2.60 -11.28
CA ILE A 105 13.71 -2.39 -9.93
C ILE A 105 14.68 -2.95 -8.87
N HIS A 106 15.22 -4.16 -9.10
CA HIS A 106 16.20 -4.77 -8.20
C HIS A 106 17.50 -3.96 -8.16
N GLN A 107 17.99 -3.47 -9.29
CA GLN A 107 19.18 -2.64 -9.34
C GLN A 107 18.97 -1.32 -8.58
N PHE A 108 17.86 -0.62 -8.85
CA PHE A 108 17.52 0.64 -8.18
C PHE A 108 17.52 0.52 -6.66
N LEU A 109 16.88 -0.54 -6.13
CA LEU A 109 16.81 -0.78 -4.69
C LEU A 109 18.15 -1.23 -4.11
N ARG A 110 18.94 -2.01 -4.86
CA ARG A 110 20.27 -2.46 -4.43
C ARG A 110 21.21 -1.29 -4.18
N GLU A 111 21.21 -0.31 -5.07
CA GLU A 111 21.99 0.93 -4.95
C GLU A 111 21.54 1.81 -3.77
N ARG A 112 20.34 1.58 -3.23
CA ARG A 112 19.73 2.40 -2.17
C ARG A 112 19.44 1.58 -0.92
N LYS A 113 20.23 0.53 -0.68
CA LYS A 113 20.07 -0.41 0.44
C LYS A 113 19.84 0.32 1.77
N GLY A 114 18.82 -0.11 2.51
CA GLY A 114 18.47 0.41 3.82
C GLY A 114 17.53 1.62 3.80
N LYS A 115 17.33 2.28 2.64
CA LYS A 115 16.38 3.39 2.52
C LYS A 115 14.94 2.92 2.55
N LEU A 116 14.03 3.74 3.08
CA LEU A 116 12.58 3.47 3.16
C LEU A 116 11.83 4.46 2.28
N PHE A 117 11.19 3.98 1.23
CA PHE A 117 10.51 4.80 0.24
C PHE A 117 9.02 4.91 0.56
N MET A 118 8.60 6.06 1.08
CA MET A 118 7.21 6.38 1.37
C MET A 118 7.02 7.89 1.38
N GLU A 119 5.88 8.36 0.90
CA GLU A 119 5.55 9.78 1.03
C GLU A 119 5.06 10.07 2.45
N TYR A 120 5.60 11.14 3.03
CA TYR A 120 5.22 11.63 4.34
C TYR A 120 5.24 13.15 4.32
N TYR A 121 4.12 13.74 4.71
CA TYR A 121 3.97 15.17 4.97
C TYR A 121 3.47 15.33 6.40
N SER A 122 3.93 16.37 7.09
CA SER A 122 3.41 16.76 8.39
C SER A 122 1.92 17.05 8.28
N ILE A 123 1.09 16.32 9.03
CA ILE A 123 -0.36 16.54 9.03
C ILE A 123 -0.70 17.94 9.56
N GLU A 124 0.12 18.48 10.46
CA GLU A 124 -0.15 19.78 11.08
C GLU A 124 0.28 20.96 10.20
N GLN A 125 1.29 20.77 9.35
CA GLN A 125 1.92 21.87 8.60
C GLN A 125 1.70 21.79 7.09
N GLU A 126 1.76 20.59 6.51
CA GLU A 126 1.84 20.37 5.07
C GLU A 126 0.57 19.70 4.51
N TRP A 127 0.01 18.73 5.24
CA TRP A 127 -1.21 17.99 4.85
C TRP A 127 -2.39 18.30 5.77
N LYS A 128 -2.77 19.59 5.82
CA LYS A 128 -3.76 20.12 6.76
C LYS A 128 -5.15 19.51 6.57
N GLU A 129 -5.47 19.03 5.37
CA GLU A 129 -6.72 18.33 5.06
C GLU A 129 -6.85 17.00 5.81
N ALA A 130 -5.74 16.42 6.30
CA ALA A 130 -5.75 15.24 7.14
C ALA A 130 -5.97 15.54 8.64
N ILE A 131 -5.92 16.79 9.09
CA ILE A 131 -6.14 17.15 10.50
C ILE A 131 -7.47 16.59 11.03
N PRO A 132 -8.62 16.74 10.34
CA PRO A 132 -9.87 16.15 10.81
C PRO A 132 -9.84 14.63 10.92
N ARG A 133 -8.98 13.94 10.15
CA ARG A 133 -8.87 12.46 10.16
C ARG A 133 -8.34 11.95 11.50
N ILE A 134 -7.41 12.70 12.11
CA ILE A 134 -6.79 12.34 13.40
C ILE A 134 -7.44 13.02 14.60
N LYS A 135 -8.17 14.13 14.39
CA LYS A 135 -8.81 14.92 15.46
C LYS A 135 -10.26 14.52 15.73
N LYS A 136 -10.97 13.99 14.72
CA LYS A 136 -12.37 13.54 14.82
C LYS A 136 -12.47 12.02 14.94
N TYR A 137 -13.56 11.55 15.53
CA TYR A 137 -13.92 10.13 15.57
C TYR A 137 -14.61 9.78 14.25
N HIS A 138 -14.10 8.78 13.54
CA HIS A 138 -14.66 8.25 12.30
C HIS A 138 -15.10 6.80 12.52
N LEU A 139 -16.36 6.50 12.25
CA LEU A 139 -16.93 5.17 12.46
C LEU A 139 -16.89 4.32 11.18
N THR A 140 -15.89 4.52 10.32
CA THR A 140 -15.80 3.91 8.99
C THR A 140 -15.78 2.37 9.04
N ASP A 141 -15.16 1.80 10.08
CA ASP A 141 -15.14 0.34 10.32
C ASP A 141 -16.48 -0.25 10.77
N TYR A 142 -17.42 0.59 11.24
CA TYR A 142 -18.69 0.13 11.79
C TYR A 142 -19.80 0.21 10.74
N ASN A 143 -20.40 -0.94 10.44
CA ASN A 143 -21.55 -1.02 9.56
C ASN A 143 -22.86 -1.07 10.35
N ILE A 144 -23.19 0.04 11.02
CA ILE A 144 -24.41 0.16 11.83
C ILE A 144 -25.38 1.21 11.24
N PRO A 145 -26.71 0.97 11.30
CA PRO A 145 -27.70 1.97 10.92
C PRO A 145 -27.51 3.27 11.72
N GLY A 146 -27.62 4.41 11.05
CA GLY A 146 -27.48 5.71 11.71
C GLY A 146 -26.03 6.10 12.09
N LYS A 147 -25.00 5.38 11.65
CA LYS A 147 -23.59 5.66 11.98
C LYS A 147 -23.18 7.12 11.82
N HIS A 148 -23.66 7.80 10.77
CA HIS A 148 -23.32 9.20 10.53
C HIS A 148 -23.95 10.15 11.56
N LYS A 149 -25.15 9.84 12.08
CA LYS A 149 -25.77 10.61 13.17
C LYS A 149 -25.00 10.38 14.48
N LEU A 150 -24.63 9.12 14.76
CA LEU A 150 -23.82 8.77 15.93
C LEU A 150 -22.43 9.42 15.86
N GLU A 151 -21.78 9.40 14.70
CA GLU A 151 -20.48 10.03 14.48
C GLU A 151 -20.54 11.54 14.72
N ARG A 152 -21.59 12.22 14.23
CA ARG A 152 -21.82 13.64 14.54
C ARG A 152 -21.98 13.86 16.04
N LEU A 153 -22.82 13.07 16.70
CA LEU A 153 -23.06 13.15 18.14
C LEU A 153 -21.77 12.99 18.95
N ILE A 154 -20.97 11.96 18.62
CA ILE A 154 -19.69 11.71 19.28
C ILE A 154 -18.75 12.90 19.10
N ASN A 155 -18.63 13.44 17.89
CA ASN A 155 -17.76 14.57 17.63
C ASN A 155 -18.25 15.90 18.22
N THR A 156 -19.53 16.00 18.59
CA THR A 156 -20.07 17.16 19.33
C THR A 156 -19.83 17.03 20.84
N ILE A 157 -19.91 15.83 21.39
CA ILE A 157 -19.85 15.60 22.84
C ILE A 157 -18.42 15.36 23.34
N PHE A 158 -17.65 14.54 22.62
CA PHE A 158 -16.32 14.11 23.08
C PHE A 158 -15.22 15.09 22.67
N PRO A 159 -14.16 15.22 23.49
CA PRO A 159 -13.05 16.08 23.15
C PRO A 159 -12.34 15.58 21.89
N SER A 160 -11.68 16.52 21.21
CA SER A 160 -10.85 16.19 20.06
C SER A 160 -9.78 15.17 20.43
N ARG A 161 -9.61 14.19 19.55
CA ARG A 161 -8.66 13.08 19.74
C ARG A 161 -7.22 13.61 19.75
N LYS A 162 -6.39 12.99 20.60
CA LYS A 162 -4.95 13.28 20.71
C LYS A 162 -4.16 12.06 20.25
N MET A 163 -3.07 12.30 19.51
CA MET A 163 -2.22 11.22 19.01
C MET A 163 -1.57 10.48 20.19
N PRO A 164 -1.67 9.15 20.29
CA PRO A 164 -1.06 8.36 21.36
C PRO A 164 0.47 8.33 21.26
N GLN A 165 1.12 7.93 22.34
CA GLN A 165 2.58 7.69 22.42
C GLN A 165 3.47 8.88 21.99
N LYS A 166 2.92 10.11 21.99
CA LYS A 166 3.59 11.33 21.49
C LYS A 166 4.12 11.17 20.05
N LEU A 167 3.46 10.34 19.24
CA LEU A 167 3.82 10.17 17.83
C LEU A 167 3.66 11.48 17.07
N ILE A 168 4.58 11.75 16.15
CA ILE A 168 4.52 12.90 15.25
C ILE A 168 3.66 12.51 14.04
N PRO A 169 2.48 13.11 13.84
CA PRO A 169 1.54 12.70 12.80
C PRO A 169 2.06 13.09 11.40
N VAL A 170 2.44 12.08 10.62
CA VAL A 170 2.85 12.25 9.22
C VAL A 170 2.16 11.23 8.32
N GLY A 171 1.95 11.56 7.05
CA GLY A 171 1.36 10.65 6.07
C GLY A 171 1.16 11.30 4.70
N ARG A 172 0.65 10.52 3.74
CA ARG A 172 0.16 11.02 2.44
C ARG A 172 -0.50 9.95 1.58
N SER A 173 0.10 8.77 1.57
CA SER A 173 -0.10 7.75 0.56
C SER A 173 0.03 6.39 1.19
N GLN A 174 -0.82 5.44 0.80
CA GLN A 174 -0.77 4.06 1.29
C GLN A 174 0.52 3.33 0.86
N TRP A 175 1.10 3.72 -0.29
CA TRP A 175 2.12 2.93 -0.97
C TRP A 175 3.52 3.15 -0.41
N PHE A 176 4.25 2.05 -0.26
CA PHE A 176 5.63 2.09 0.24
C PHE A 176 6.50 0.95 -0.29
N THR A 177 7.81 1.17 -0.21
CA THR A 177 8.84 0.13 -0.32
C THR A 177 9.78 0.25 0.88
N ILE A 178 9.72 -0.70 1.82
CA ILE A 178 10.41 -0.63 3.11
C ILE A 178 11.29 -1.86 3.35
N THR A 179 12.21 -1.79 4.31
CA THR A 179 13.05 -2.95 4.67
C THR A 179 12.30 -3.95 5.53
N LEU A 180 12.72 -5.22 5.51
CA LEU A 180 12.18 -6.25 6.40
C LEU A 180 12.28 -5.86 7.89
N GLU A 181 13.39 -5.24 8.30
CA GLU A 181 13.60 -4.78 9.69
C GLU A 181 12.60 -3.69 10.10
N SER A 182 12.31 -2.73 9.22
CA SER A 182 11.27 -1.73 9.49
C SER A 182 9.86 -2.34 9.56
N ALA A 183 9.56 -3.39 8.79
CA ALA A 183 8.29 -4.11 8.89
C ALA A 183 8.18 -4.89 10.22
N LYS A 184 9.25 -5.56 10.67
CA LYS A 184 9.31 -6.20 11.99
C LYS A 184 9.12 -5.18 13.12
N TYR A 185 9.72 -3.99 12.97
CA TYR A 185 9.52 -2.90 13.92
C TYR A 185 8.06 -2.46 13.98
N ILE A 186 7.40 -2.22 12.85
CA ILE A 186 5.97 -1.86 12.79
C ILE A 186 5.11 -2.90 13.54
N ILE A 187 5.28 -4.18 13.23
CA ILE A 187 4.51 -5.27 13.87
C ILE A 187 4.74 -5.29 15.38
N SER A 188 6.01 -5.21 15.80
CA SER A 188 6.39 -5.22 17.22
C SER A 188 5.85 -4.00 17.96
N TYR A 189 5.92 -2.82 17.34
CA TYR A 189 5.46 -1.56 17.89
C TYR A 189 3.95 -1.58 18.14
N LEU A 190 3.15 -2.02 17.16
CA LEU A 190 1.69 -2.11 17.31
C LEU A 190 1.27 -3.18 18.31
N LYS A 191 2.02 -4.30 18.41
CA LYS A 191 1.78 -5.31 19.44
C LYS A 191 2.02 -4.75 20.85
N LYS A 192 3.05 -3.91 21.02
CA LYS A 192 3.42 -3.32 22.31
C LYS A 192 2.55 -2.12 22.70
N ASN A 193 1.98 -1.42 21.72
CA ASN A 193 1.19 -0.20 21.90
C ASN A 193 -0.21 -0.36 21.27
N PRO A 194 -1.12 -1.16 21.89
CA PRO A 194 -2.44 -1.43 21.33
C PRO A 194 -3.34 -0.19 21.24
N ASP A 195 -3.08 0.83 22.06
CA ASP A 195 -3.73 2.15 22.01
C ASP A 195 -3.52 2.86 20.67
N VAL A 196 -2.37 2.65 20.02
CA VAL A 196 -2.08 3.17 18.66
C VAL A 196 -3.02 2.52 17.64
N SER A 197 -3.16 1.20 17.67
CA SER A 197 -4.12 0.51 16.80
C SER A 197 -5.56 0.94 17.07
N GLN A 198 -5.94 1.11 18.35
CA GLN A 198 -7.28 1.57 18.72
C GLN A 198 -7.56 2.98 18.22
N PHE A 199 -6.58 3.87 18.31
CA PHE A 199 -6.67 5.21 17.75
C PHE A 199 -6.93 5.14 16.23
N PHE A 200 -6.10 4.44 15.47
CA PHE A 200 -6.25 4.41 14.01
C PHE A 200 -7.50 3.67 13.52
N ARG A 201 -8.14 2.81 14.33
CA ARG A 201 -9.47 2.22 14.03
C ARG A 201 -10.59 3.26 13.94
N LEU A 202 -10.43 4.41 14.58
CA LEU A 202 -11.40 5.50 14.55
C LEU A 202 -10.95 6.63 13.61
N THR A 203 -9.93 6.40 12.79
CA THR A 203 -9.37 7.36 11.84
C THR A 203 -9.82 7.01 10.43
N TRP A 204 -10.19 8.02 9.64
CA TRP A 204 -10.48 7.82 8.21
C TRP A 204 -9.18 7.73 7.40
N ALA A 205 -9.12 6.75 6.49
CA ALA A 205 -7.95 6.40 5.66
C ALA A 205 -6.64 6.29 6.48
N PRO A 206 -6.61 5.45 7.53
CA PRO A 206 -5.44 5.37 8.42
C PRO A 206 -4.23 4.74 7.74
N ASP A 207 -4.42 3.97 6.67
CA ASP A 207 -3.38 3.35 5.85
C ASP A 207 -2.46 4.36 5.16
N GLU A 208 -2.93 5.60 4.95
CA GLU A 208 -2.11 6.69 4.38
C GLU A 208 -1.16 7.35 5.39
N MET A 209 -1.21 6.98 6.67
CA MET A 209 -0.44 7.68 7.73
C MET A 209 0.13 6.79 8.84
N ILE A 210 -0.50 5.64 9.17
CA ILE A 210 -0.11 4.85 10.35
C ILE A 210 1.34 4.35 10.23
N PHE A 211 1.73 3.83 9.07
CA PHE A 211 3.06 3.25 8.86
C PHE A 211 4.14 4.34 8.87
N GLN A 212 3.87 5.46 8.19
CA GLN A 212 4.73 6.63 8.18
C GLN A 212 4.91 7.20 9.58
N THR A 213 3.80 7.44 10.30
CA THR A 213 3.81 8.01 11.65
C THR A 213 4.65 7.16 12.62
N ILE A 214 4.53 5.83 12.55
CA ILE A 214 5.32 4.90 13.37
C ILE A 214 6.81 4.97 13.02
N LEU A 215 7.16 4.92 11.73
CA LEU A 215 8.56 4.92 11.30
C LEU A 215 9.24 6.28 11.49
N TYR A 216 8.53 7.37 11.21
CA TYR A 216 9.01 8.74 11.38
C TYR A 216 9.29 9.09 12.85
N SER A 217 8.51 8.52 13.77
CA SER A 217 8.71 8.67 15.21
C SER A 217 9.69 7.63 15.80
N SER A 218 10.55 7.03 14.98
CA SER A 218 11.48 5.96 15.37
C SER A 218 12.89 6.21 14.81
N PRO A 219 13.90 5.39 15.20
CA PRO A 219 15.24 5.45 14.61
C PRO A 219 15.27 5.28 13.08
N PHE A 220 14.21 4.70 12.47
CA PHE A 220 14.11 4.55 11.02
C PHE A 220 13.91 5.87 10.26
N ASN A 221 13.56 6.97 10.94
CA ASN A 221 13.32 8.27 10.31
C ASN A 221 14.51 8.72 9.43
N ALA A 222 15.75 8.53 9.91
CA ALA A 222 16.96 8.90 9.16
C ALA A 222 17.14 8.13 7.83
N ALA A 223 16.46 6.99 7.68
CA ALA A 223 16.48 6.19 6.46
C ALA A 223 15.29 6.47 5.53
N MET A 224 14.29 7.24 5.97
CA MET A 224 13.11 7.57 5.18
C MET A 224 13.46 8.51 4.03
N VAL A 225 12.88 8.22 2.86
CA VAL A 225 12.99 9.01 1.64
C VAL A 225 11.57 9.39 1.25
N ASN A 226 11.30 10.71 1.17
CA ASN A 226 9.97 11.26 0.88
C ASN A 226 9.58 11.09 -0.61
N ASN A 227 9.50 9.84 -1.04
CA ASN A 227 9.13 9.42 -2.39
C ASN A 227 8.70 7.95 -2.29
N ASN A 228 7.46 7.64 -2.66
CA ASN A 228 6.97 6.26 -2.66
C ASN A 228 7.33 5.48 -3.93
N LEU A 229 8.01 6.06 -4.92
CA LEU A 229 8.38 5.44 -6.20
C LEU A 229 7.20 5.16 -7.16
N ARG A 230 6.01 5.71 -6.89
CA ARG A 230 4.81 5.55 -7.73
C ARG A 230 4.51 6.84 -8.48
N TYR A 231 4.04 6.70 -9.71
CA TYR A 231 3.32 7.74 -10.41
C TYR A 231 1.83 7.57 -10.16
N ILE A 232 1.19 8.60 -9.58
CA ILE A 232 -0.24 8.57 -9.24
C ILE A 232 -0.84 9.89 -9.71
N ASP A 233 -1.75 9.83 -10.66
CA ASP A 233 -2.37 11.01 -11.24
C ASP A 233 -3.69 11.37 -10.54
N TRP A 234 -3.68 12.52 -9.87
CA TRP A 234 -4.83 13.09 -9.15
C TRP A 234 -5.45 14.30 -9.86
N SER A 235 -5.06 14.58 -11.12
CA SER A 235 -5.50 15.75 -11.90
C SER A 235 -7.01 15.84 -12.08
N GLU A 236 -7.73 14.71 -12.05
CA GLU A 236 -9.20 14.69 -12.14
C GLU A 236 -9.92 15.15 -10.87
N GLY A 237 -9.21 15.35 -9.74
CA GLY A 237 -9.80 15.83 -8.49
C GLY A 237 -10.82 14.88 -7.83
N LYS A 238 -10.88 13.62 -8.26
CA LYS A 238 -11.80 12.59 -7.74
C LYS A 238 -11.28 11.95 -6.46
N ALA A 239 -12.15 11.19 -5.78
CA ALA A 239 -11.81 10.42 -4.59
C ALA A 239 -10.83 9.25 -4.85
N SER A 240 -10.61 8.90 -6.12
CA SER A 240 -9.63 7.90 -6.56
C SER A 240 -8.82 8.47 -7.72
N PRO A 241 -7.55 8.04 -7.91
CA PRO A 241 -6.73 8.55 -9.00
C PRO A 241 -7.29 8.18 -10.37
N LYS A 242 -6.85 8.90 -11.39
CA LYS A 242 -7.18 8.66 -12.80
C LYS A 242 -6.82 7.21 -13.19
N THR A 243 -7.70 6.58 -13.97
CA THR A 243 -7.37 5.31 -14.64
C THR A 243 -6.61 5.63 -15.92
N PHE A 244 -5.39 5.11 -16.05
CA PHE A 244 -4.58 5.37 -17.24
C PHE A 244 -5.09 4.64 -18.48
N THR A 245 -4.92 5.28 -19.63
CA THR A 245 -5.19 4.71 -20.96
C THR A 245 -3.94 4.77 -21.82
N ILE A 246 -4.00 4.27 -23.05
CA ILE A 246 -2.86 4.30 -23.98
C ILE A 246 -2.35 5.73 -24.24
N ASN A 247 -3.22 6.73 -24.12
CA ASN A 247 -2.86 8.15 -24.30
C ASN A 247 -1.92 8.67 -23.19
N ASP A 248 -1.81 7.96 -22.07
CA ASP A 248 -0.94 8.33 -20.96
C ASP A 248 0.47 7.70 -21.07
N LEU A 249 0.74 6.89 -22.10
CA LEU A 249 1.97 6.10 -22.21
C LEU A 249 3.25 6.95 -22.12
N GLU A 250 3.35 8.04 -22.88
CA GLU A 250 4.52 8.92 -22.87
C GLU A 250 4.74 9.55 -21.49
N THR A 251 3.66 9.95 -20.82
CA THR A 251 3.71 10.52 -19.47
C THR A 251 4.20 9.48 -18.47
N LEU A 252 3.71 8.23 -18.58
CA LEU A 252 4.14 7.13 -17.73
C LEU A 252 5.64 6.83 -17.92
N GLN A 253 6.11 6.76 -19.16
CA GLN A 253 7.53 6.54 -19.49
C GLN A 253 8.42 7.68 -18.97
N GLY A 254 7.96 8.93 -19.11
CA GLY A 254 8.67 10.14 -18.66
C GLY A 254 8.64 10.38 -17.15
N SER A 255 7.81 9.66 -16.40
CA SER A 255 7.60 9.92 -14.96
C SER A 255 8.83 9.68 -14.07
N GLY A 256 9.79 8.88 -14.53
CA GLY A 256 10.95 8.45 -13.74
C GLY A 256 10.60 7.56 -12.53
N LYS A 257 9.36 7.08 -12.43
CA LYS A 257 8.87 6.22 -11.34
C LYS A 257 9.06 4.73 -11.68
N LEU A 258 9.07 3.88 -10.66
CA LEU A 258 9.18 2.43 -10.85
C LEU A 258 7.82 1.77 -11.11
N PHE A 259 6.77 2.38 -10.56
CA PHE A 259 5.39 1.88 -10.64
C PHE A 259 4.44 3.02 -10.97
N ALA A 260 3.26 2.69 -11.47
CA ALA A 260 2.16 3.64 -11.63
C ALA A 260 0.83 3.06 -11.14
N ARG A 261 -0.12 3.95 -10.83
CA ARG A 261 -1.52 3.57 -10.62
C ARG A 261 -2.51 4.70 -10.99
N LYS A 262 -3.73 4.39 -11.44
CA LYS A 262 -4.32 3.03 -11.45
C LYS A 262 -4.56 2.52 -12.87
N PHE A 263 -4.51 1.19 -13.02
CA PHE A 263 -4.82 0.49 -14.26
C PHE A 263 -6.08 -0.36 -14.08
N ASN A 264 -6.85 -0.46 -15.17
CA ASN A 264 -8.01 -1.32 -15.26
C ASN A 264 -8.07 -1.88 -16.69
N ALA A 265 -7.91 -3.20 -16.83
CA ALA A 265 -7.91 -3.87 -18.13
C ALA A 265 -9.26 -3.70 -18.86
N ASP A 266 -10.37 -3.60 -18.12
CA ASP A 266 -11.69 -3.36 -18.70
C ASP A 266 -11.82 -1.95 -19.31
N ASN A 267 -11.02 -0.99 -18.85
CA ASN A 267 -11.01 0.38 -19.38
C ASN A 267 -10.13 0.49 -20.62
N ASP A 268 -8.89 0.01 -20.53
CA ASP A 268 -7.94 0.01 -21.64
C ASP A 268 -6.85 -1.03 -21.40
N GLU A 269 -6.94 -2.18 -22.08
CA GLU A 269 -5.90 -3.20 -22.01
C GLU A 269 -4.64 -2.81 -22.81
N LYS A 270 -4.76 -1.92 -23.80
CA LYS A 270 -3.65 -1.58 -24.73
C LYS A 270 -2.50 -0.93 -24.00
N ILE A 271 -2.77 -0.13 -22.97
CA ILE A 271 -1.71 0.48 -22.16
C ILE A 271 -0.89 -0.57 -21.41
N LEU A 272 -1.51 -1.64 -20.90
CA LEU A 272 -0.79 -2.73 -20.25
C LEU A 272 0.09 -3.50 -21.24
N THR A 273 -0.41 -3.70 -22.47
CA THR A 273 0.37 -4.32 -23.56
C THR A 273 1.56 -3.48 -23.98
N ALA A 274 1.37 -2.18 -24.16
CA ALA A 274 2.48 -1.29 -24.45
C ALA A 274 3.55 -1.30 -23.33
N LEU A 275 3.14 -1.30 -22.06
CA LEU A 275 4.07 -1.37 -20.93
C LEU A 275 4.81 -2.70 -20.81
N ASP A 276 4.22 -3.79 -21.28
CA ASP A 276 4.89 -5.10 -21.31
C ASP A 276 5.97 -5.15 -22.38
N GLU A 277 5.66 -4.68 -23.59
CA GLU A 277 6.56 -4.68 -24.75
C GLU A 277 7.82 -3.83 -24.48
N LEU A 278 7.67 -2.70 -23.79
CA LEU A 278 8.75 -1.77 -23.45
C LEU A 278 9.85 -2.35 -22.57
N THR A 279 9.57 -3.47 -21.90
CA THR A 279 10.47 -4.04 -20.91
C THR A 279 10.97 -5.43 -21.28
N MET A 280 10.35 -6.07 -22.28
CA MET A 280 10.88 -7.26 -22.93
C MET A 280 12.05 -6.94 -23.87
N SER A 281 12.23 -5.67 -24.25
CA SER A 281 13.32 -5.21 -25.12
C SER A 281 14.70 -5.06 -24.41
N ILE A 282 14.80 -5.44 -23.13
CA ILE A 282 15.99 -5.24 -22.27
C ILE A 282 16.54 -6.59 -21.71
N VAL A 283 16.08 -7.73 -22.24
CA VAL A 283 16.57 -9.07 -21.85
C VAL A 283 17.35 -9.71 -22.99
#